data_AF-A0A7J6SNW3-F1
#
_entry.id   AF-A0A7J6SNW3-F1
#
_cell.length_a   1.000
_cell.length_b   1.000
_cell.length_c   1.000
_cell.angle_alpha   90.00
_cell.angle_beta   90.00
_cell.angle_gamma   90.00
#
_symmetry.space_group_name_H-M   'P 1'
#
loop_
_entity.id
_entity.type
_entity.pdbx_description
1 polymer ?
#
loop_
_entity_poly.entity_id
_entity_poly.type
_entity_poly.pdbx_seq_one_letter_code
_entity_poly.pdbx_strand_id
1 'polypeptide(L)'
;LTGFNIGGGAYPREFVLSDAYLDTGADIFAVPAKFLVTIAHSIATRGKKRFQLRRADGWYVITCTDRQYLPDLTFFMDGPDGSEVPLVITADAYVEPKPKPGSKDCILLVDEDPDNEWTIGHPALLGKYFSFRWGEKKIGIAELK
;
A
#
# COMPACT_ATOMS: atom_id res chain seq x y z
N LEU A 1 -6.87 -0.53 -11.73
CA LEU A 1 -5.93 -1.43 -11.03
C LEU A 1 -6.07 -2.82 -11.62
N THR A 2 -4.96 -3.48 -11.97
CA THR A 2 -4.94 -4.83 -12.56
C THR A 2 -4.44 -5.90 -11.59
N GLY A 3 -3.86 -5.52 -10.47
CA GLY A 3 -3.46 -6.44 -9.41
C GLY A 3 -2.51 -5.83 -8.40
N PHE A 4 -2.07 -6.65 -7.45
CA PHE A 4 -1.06 -6.26 -6.48
C PHE A 4 -0.12 -7.42 -6.14
N ASN A 5 1.05 -7.08 -5.62
CA ASN A 5 2.04 -8.01 -5.10
C ASN A 5 2.63 -7.46 -3.79
N ILE A 6 2.97 -8.37 -2.88
CA ILE A 6 3.53 -8.05 -1.57
C ILE A 6 4.77 -8.92 -1.39
N GLY A 7 5.93 -8.29 -1.22
CA GLY A 7 7.22 -8.97 -1.06
C GLY A 7 7.99 -9.22 -2.36
N GLY A 8 7.54 -8.67 -3.48
CA GLY A 8 8.25 -8.72 -4.77
C GLY A 8 8.03 -10.02 -5.56
N GLY A 9 8.87 -10.21 -6.59
CA GLY A 9 8.73 -11.28 -7.58
C GLY A 9 8.87 -12.72 -7.08
N ALA A 10 9.22 -12.93 -5.80
CA ALA A 10 9.20 -14.24 -5.16
C ALA A 10 7.78 -14.74 -4.85
N TYR A 11 6.79 -13.84 -4.87
CA TYR A 11 5.40 -14.15 -4.54
C TYR A 11 4.49 -13.95 -5.74
N PRO A 12 3.41 -14.75 -5.87
CA PRO A 12 2.45 -14.55 -6.95
C PRO A 12 1.79 -13.18 -6.80
N ARG A 13 1.46 -12.61 -7.96
CA ARG A 13 0.55 -11.47 -8.06
C ARG A 13 -0.87 -11.94 -7.77
N GLU A 14 -1.60 -11.13 -7.03
CA GLU A 14 -3.05 -11.22 -6.92
C GLU A 14 -3.68 -10.39 -8.05
N PHE A 15 -4.48 -11.03 -8.89
CA PHE A 15 -5.18 -10.36 -9.98
C PHE A 15 -6.43 -9.67 -9.45
N VAL A 16 -6.56 -8.39 -9.78
CA VAL A 16 -7.70 -7.56 -9.41
C VAL A 16 -8.07 -6.75 -10.63
N LEU A 17 -9.32 -6.81 -11.09
CA LEU A 17 -9.82 -5.92 -12.13
C LEU A 17 -10.81 -4.97 -11.49
N SER A 18 -10.35 -3.78 -11.14
CA SER A 18 -11.15 -2.78 -10.44
C SER A 18 -10.65 -1.38 -10.75
N ASP A 19 -11.56 -0.42 -10.69
CA ASP A 19 -11.20 0.99 -10.57
C ASP A 19 -10.46 1.20 -9.25
N ALA A 20 -9.54 2.16 -9.27
CA ALA A 20 -8.80 2.60 -8.11
C ALA A 20 -8.56 4.10 -8.20
N TYR A 21 -8.67 4.77 -7.06
CA TYR A 21 -8.52 6.21 -6.95
C TYR A 21 -7.14 6.52 -6.40
N LEU A 22 -6.44 7.44 -7.06
CA LEU A 22 -5.28 8.09 -6.48
C LEU A 22 -5.78 9.32 -5.72
N ASP A 23 -5.85 9.22 -4.39
CA ASP A 23 -6.42 10.26 -3.53
C ASP A 23 -5.34 10.88 -2.64
N THR A 24 -4.91 12.09 -2.98
CA THR A 24 -3.90 12.80 -2.20
C THR A 24 -4.41 13.30 -0.85
N GLY A 25 -5.73 13.29 -0.62
CA GLY A 25 -6.37 13.65 0.64
C GLY A 25 -6.48 12.49 1.64
N ALA A 26 -6.32 11.24 1.18
CA ALA A 26 -6.30 10.06 2.03
C ALA A 26 -4.91 9.86 2.65
N ASP A 27 -4.83 9.64 3.96
CA ASP A 27 -3.60 9.38 4.70
C ASP A 27 -3.17 7.90 4.70
N ILE A 28 -3.99 7.02 4.15
CA ILE A 28 -3.80 5.56 4.15
C ILE A 28 -3.97 4.93 2.77
N PHE A 29 -3.66 3.64 2.69
CA PHE A 29 -4.24 2.75 1.66
C PHE A 29 -5.56 2.19 2.14
N ALA A 30 -6.65 2.58 1.49
CA ALA A 30 -7.95 1.94 1.71
C ALA A 30 -8.16 0.84 0.67
N VAL A 31 -8.59 -0.32 1.12
CA VAL A 31 -8.77 -1.50 0.27
C VAL A 31 -10.15 -2.11 0.50
N PRO A 32 -10.73 -2.81 -0.50
CA PRO A 32 -12.00 -3.48 -0.28
C PRO A 32 -11.89 -4.52 0.84
N ALA A 33 -12.94 -4.65 1.66
CA ALA A 33 -12.97 -5.46 2.88
C ALA A 33 -12.42 -6.89 2.68
N LYS A 34 -12.80 -7.50 1.54
CA LYS A 34 -12.39 -8.86 1.16
C LYS A 34 -10.88 -9.04 0.98
N PHE A 35 -10.13 -7.97 0.76
CA PHE A 35 -8.67 -8.00 0.57
C PHE A 35 -7.88 -7.61 1.81
N LEU A 36 -8.47 -6.88 2.77
CA LEU A 36 -7.74 -6.37 3.93
C LEU A 36 -7.01 -7.47 4.71
N VAL A 37 -7.71 -8.57 5.02
CA VAL A 37 -7.14 -9.70 5.76
C VAL A 37 -6.00 -10.36 4.97
N THR A 38 -6.18 -10.53 3.66
CA THR A 38 -5.17 -11.14 2.77
C THR A 38 -3.93 -10.26 2.66
N ILE A 39 -4.10 -8.94 2.54
CA ILE A 39 -3.00 -7.97 2.49
C ILE A 39 -2.25 -7.95 3.81
N ALA A 40 -2.96 -7.83 4.94
CA ALA A 40 -2.37 -7.87 6.27
C ALA A 40 -1.59 -9.18 6.50
N HIS A 41 -2.20 -10.32 6.18
CA HIS A 41 -1.52 -11.62 6.30
C HIS A 41 -0.27 -11.72 5.42
N SER A 42 -0.33 -11.19 4.20
CA SER A 42 0.81 -11.18 3.28
C SER A 42 1.94 -10.28 3.81
N ILE A 43 1.63 -9.10 4.32
CA ILE A 43 2.62 -8.21 4.98
C ILE A 43 3.32 -8.95 6.12
N ALA A 44 2.55 -9.67 6.96
CA ALA A 44 3.04 -10.42 8.11
C ALA A 44 3.97 -11.60 7.78
N THR A 45 3.81 -12.19 6.58
CA THR A 45 4.43 -13.47 6.23
C THR A 45 5.47 -13.39 5.11
N ARG A 46 5.44 -12.31 4.31
CA ARG A 46 6.25 -12.15 3.08
C ARG A 46 7.37 -11.11 3.22
N GLY A 47 7.53 -10.51 4.40
CA GLY A 47 8.68 -9.69 4.75
C GLY A 47 9.97 -10.51 4.96
N LYS A 48 11.08 -9.82 5.22
CA LYS A 48 12.39 -10.44 5.55
C LYS A 48 12.36 -11.25 6.85
N LYS A 49 11.35 -11.00 7.69
CA LYS A 49 11.07 -11.69 8.94
C LYS A 49 9.56 -11.86 9.05
N ARG A 50 9.11 -13.00 9.58
CA ARG A 50 7.71 -13.21 9.93
C ARG A 50 7.40 -12.56 11.28
N PHE A 51 6.25 -11.92 11.37
CA PHE A 51 5.75 -11.35 12.63
C PHE A 51 4.25 -11.59 12.75
N GLN A 52 3.73 -11.45 13.97
CA GLN A 52 2.29 -11.49 14.20
C GLN A 52 1.76 -10.06 14.17
N LEU A 53 0.79 -9.80 13.29
CA LEU A 53 0.03 -8.57 13.34
C LEU A 53 -0.95 -8.61 14.51
N ARG A 54 -0.98 -7.54 15.28
CA ARG A 54 -1.98 -7.31 16.33
C ARG A 54 -2.99 -6.28 15.84
N ARG A 55 -4.22 -6.35 16.34
CA ARG A 55 -5.19 -5.26 16.19
C ARG A 55 -5.18 -4.41 17.45
N ALA A 56 -5.11 -3.09 17.31
CA ALA A 56 -5.30 -2.15 18.41
C ALA A 56 -5.87 -0.83 17.89
N ASP A 57 -6.93 -0.33 18.54
CA ASP A 57 -7.59 0.94 18.20
C ASP A 57 -7.99 1.05 16.72
N GLY A 58 -8.45 -0.06 16.12
CA GLY A 58 -8.84 -0.11 14.70
C GLY A 58 -7.71 -0.38 13.71
N TRP A 59 -6.44 -0.39 14.16
CA TRP A 59 -5.28 -0.53 13.26
C TRP A 59 -4.62 -1.90 13.36
N TYR A 60 -3.96 -2.31 12.27
CA TYR A 60 -2.93 -3.35 12.33
C TYR A 60 -1.63 -2.78 12.89
N VAL A 61 -1.02 -3.50 13.83
CA VAL A 61 0.09 -3.00 14.64
C VAL A 61 1.23 -4.00 14.68
N ILE A 62 2.45 -3.46 14.58
CA ILE A 62 3.74 -4.16 14.77
C ILE A 62 4.57 -3.44 15.83
N THR A 63 5.69 -4.04 16.26
CA THR A 63 6.73 -3.30 16.99
C THR A 63 7.48 -2.41 15.99
N CYS A 64 7.78 -1.16 16.33
CA CYS A 64 8.50 -0.26 15.43
C CYS A 64 9.88 -0.77 15.02
N THR A 65 10.54 -1.60 15.83
CA THR A 65 11.81 -2.24 15.46
C THR A 65 11.68 -3.25 14.32
N ASP A 66 10.48 -3.78 14.10
CA ASP A 66 10.21 -4.74 13.02
C ASP A 66 9.96 -4.05 11.66
N ARG A 67 9.82 -2.73 11.63
CA ARG A 67 9.64 -1.90 10.42
C ARG A 67 10.63 -2.23 9.30
N GLN A 68 11.89 -2.44 9.64
CA GLN A 68 12.97 -2.76 8.68
C GLN A 68 12.80 -4.10 7.95
N TYR A 69 11.91 -4.97 8.43
CA TYR A 69 11.64 -6.29 7.85
C TYR A 69 10.37 -6.34 7.02
N LEU A 70 9.59 -5.24 6.99
CA LEU A 70 8.38 -5.15 6.19
C LEU A 70 8.70 -5.31 4.68
N PRO A 71 7.81 -5.96 3.92
CA PRO A 71 7.96 -6.06 2.47
C PRO A 71 7.58 -4.75 1.77
N ASP A 72 7.99 -4.58 0.52
CA ASP A 72 7.38 -3.55 -0.33
C ASP A 72 6.02 -4.02 -0.87
N LEU A 73 5.13 -3.07 -1.13
CA LEU A 73 3.85 -3.30 -1.80
C LEU A 73 3.97 -2.81 -3.24
N THR A 74 3.46 -3.59 -4.19
CA THR A 74 3.42 -3.18 -5.60
C THR A 74 1.98 -3.24 -6.09
N PHE A 75 1.46 -2.13 -6.61
CA PHE A 75 0.20 -2.10 -7.34
C PHE A 75 0.48 -2.04 -8.83
N PHE A 76 -0.28 -2.81 -9.61
CA PHE A 76 -0.13 -2.86 -11.06
C PHE A 76 -1.31 -2.14 -11.72
N MET A 77 -1.01 -1.25 -12.67
CA MET A 77 -1.98 -0.45 -13.40
C MET A 77 -1.80 -0.61 -14.90
N ASP A 78 -2.85 -0.34 -15.67
CA ASP A 78 -2.78 -0.35 -17.12
C ASP A 78 -2.12 0.92 -17.66
N GLY A 79 -1.09 0.72 -18.48
CA GLY A 79 -0.51 1.74 -19.33
C GLY A 79 -1.37 1.97 -20.58
N PRO A 80 -1.30 3.16 -21.19
CA PRO A 80 -2.09 3.48 -22.39
C PRO A 80 -1.83 2.58 -23.61
N ASP A 81 -0.66 1.93 -23.66
CA ASP A 81 -0.21 1.02 -24.70
C ASP A 81 -0.44 -0.46 -24.35
N GLY A 82 -1.17 -0.73 -23.25
CA GLY A 82 -1.37 -2.08 -22.71
C GLY A 82 -0.17 -2.61 -21.93
N SER A 83 0.87 -1.79 -21.72
CA SER A 83 1.94 -2.12 -20.78
C SER A 83 1.43 -2.12 -19.34
N GLU A 84 2.14 -2.83 -18.47
CA GLU A 84 1.86 -2.78 -17.04
C GLU A 84 2.74 -1.72 -16.37
N VAL A 85 2.11 -0.85 -15.58
CA VAL A 85 2.78 0.20 -14.82
C VAL A 85 2.82 -0.18 -13.34
N PRO A 86 3.98 -0.59 -12.79
CA PRO A 86 4.11 -0.89 -11.37
C PRO A 86 4.25 0.39 -10.55
N LEU A 87 3.46 0.49 -9.48
CA LEU A 87 3.60 1.49 -8.43
C LEU A 87 4.12 0.79 -7.18
N VAL A 88 5.42 0.98 -6.90
CA VAL A 88 6.08 0.39 -5.74
C VAL A 88 6.00 1.36 -4.55
N ILE A 89 5.46 0.87 -3.45
CA ILE A 89 5.37 1.56 -2.17
C ILE A 89 6.32 0.84 -1.20
N THR A 90 7.31 1.58 -0.72
CA THR A 90 8.30 1.02 0.17
C THR A 90 7.71 0.77 1.56
N ALA A 91 8.28 -0.23 2.25
CA ALA A 91 7.98 -0.52 3.66
C ALA A 91 7.80 0.73 4.53
N ASP A 92 8.72 1.70 4.40
CA ASP A 92 8.77 2.91 5.19
C ASP A 92 7.61 3.89 4.94
N ALA A 93 6.97 3.80 3.78
CA ALA A 93 5.92 4.72 3.38
C ALA A 93 4.56 4.37 4.01
N TYR A 94 4.30 3.10 4.31
CA TYR A 94 3.00 2.62 4.80
C TYR A 94 2.99 2.24 6.28
N VAL A 95 3.98 2.71 7.03
CA VAL A 95 4.12 2.42 8.45
C VAL A 95 4.54 3.67 9.22
N GLU A 96 3.86 3.93 10.33
CA GLU A 96 4.16 5.08 11.17
C GLU A 96 4.17 4.72 12.66
N PRO A 97 4.95 5.44 13.48
CA PRO A 97 4.86 5.30 14.94
C PRO A 97 3.43 5.60 15.39
N LYS A 98 2.89 4.75 16.26
CA LYS A 98 1.56 4.98 16.83
C LYS A 98 1.56 6.34 17.56
N PRO A 99 0.56 7.20 17.37
CA PRO A 99 0.49 8.54 17.99
C PRO A 99 0.12 8.47 19.48
N LYS A 100 0.87 7.68 20.25
CA LYS A 100 0.73 7.50 21.69
C LYS A 100 2.11 7.65 22.34
N PRO A 101 2.32 8.65 23.21
CA PRO A 101 3.62 8.87 23.87
C PRO A 101 4.14 7.60 24.56
N GLY A 102 5.42 7.27 24.32
CA GLY A 102 6.07 6.09 24.89
C GLY A 102 5.69 4.74 24.27
N SER A 103 4.81 4.73 23.27
CA SER A 103 4.49 3.52 22.50
C SER A 103 5.72 3.02 21.74
N LYS A 104 5.95 1.71 21.78
CA LYS A 104 6.91 1.01 20.91
C LYS A 104 6.24 0.43 19.66
N ASP A 105 4.94 0.65 19.53
CA ASP A 105 4.11 0.13 18.46
C ASP A 105 4.07 1.09 17.28
N CYS A 106 4.11 0.52 16.07
CA CYS A 106 3.90 1.20 14.81
C CYS A 106 2.61 0.66 14.17
N ILE A 107 1.84 1.53 13.53
CA ILE A 107 0.63 1.17 12.80
C ILE A 107 0.95 0.99 11.32
N LEU A 108 0.21 0.08 10.67
CA LEU A 108 0.21 -0.03 9.21
C LEU A 108 -0.89 0.88 8.66
N LEU A 109 -0.53 1.70 7.67
CA LEU A 109 -1.42 2.62 6.95
C LEU A 109 -2.21 1.87 5.87
N VAL A 110 -2.88 0.79 6.28
CA VAL A 110 -3.78 0.01 5.43
C VAL A 110 -5.05 -0.29 6.22
N ASP A 111 -6.20 0.08 5.65
CA ASP A 111 -7.49 -0.16 6.27
C ASP A 111 -8.57 -0.50 5.23
N GLU A 112 -9.74 -0.90 5.74
CA GLU A 112 -10.92 -1.15 4.93
C GLU A 112 -11.47 0.16 4.35
N ASP A 113 -11.78 0.13 3.05
CA ASP A 113 -12.58 1.17 2.41
C ASP A 113 -14.08 0.84 2.60
N PRO A 114 -14.88 1.74 3.21
CA PRO A 114 -16.29 1.46 3.52
C PRO A 114 -17.16 1.30 2.27
N ASP A 115 -16.75 1.89 1.14
CA ASP A 115 -17.44 1.80 -0.14
C ASP A 115 -16.92 0.63 -1.00
N ASN A 116 -16.02 -0.19 -0.44
CA ASN A 116 -15.34 -1.30 -1.11
C ASN A 116 -14.53 -0.87 -2.33
N GLU A 117 -13.97 0.33 -2.30
CA GLU A 117 -13.13 0.87 -3.36
C GLU A 117 -11.64 0.63 -3.06
N TRP A 118 -10.80 0.86 -4.07
CA TRP A 118 -9.35 0.91 -3.90
C TRP A 118 -8.91 2.35 -3.86
N THR A 119 -8.35 2.78 -2.72
CA THR A 119 -7.86 4.14 -2.54
C THR A 119 -6.36 4.09 -2.28
N ILE A 120 -5.60 4.59 -3.26
CA ILE A 120 -4.15 4.75 -3.23
C ILE A 120 -3.86 6.13 -2.64
N GLY A 121 -3.66 6.18 -1.31
CA GLY A 121 -3.46 7.44 -0.59
C GLY A 121 -2.01 7.89 -0.45
N HIS A 122 -1.79 8.78 0.52
CA HIS A 122 -0.53 9.49 0.80
C HIS A 122 0.72 8.61 0.81
N PRO A 123 0.72 7.40 1.39
CA PRO A 123 1.90 6.54 1.35
C PRO A 123 2.42 6.23 -0.07
N ALA A 124 1.57 6.21 -1.10
CA ALA A 124 2.02 6.06 -2.49
C ALA A 124 2.65 7.31 -3.10
N LEU A 125 2.50 8.46 -2.45
CA LEU A 125 3.07 9.73 -2.90
C LEU A 125 4.53 9.89 -2.47
N LEU A 126 4.94 9.18 -1.41
CA LEU A 126 6.27 9.33 -0.83
C LEU A 126 7.36 8.89 -1.82
N GLY A 127 8.27 9.82 -2.11
CA GLY A 127 9.36 9.62 -3.06
C GLY A 127 8.94 9.64 -4.53
N LYS A 128 7.72 10.11 -4.86
CA LYS A 128 7.20 10.09 -6.23
C LYS A 128 6.62 11.44 -6.66
N TYR A 129 6.67 11.69 -7.96
CA TYR A 129 6.01 12.80 -8.63
C TYR A 129 4.84 12.28 -9.45
N PHE A 130 3.66 12.87 -9.24
CA PHE A 130 2.44 12.56 -9.98
C PHE A 130 2.03 13.75 -10.85
N SER A 131 1.80 13.50 -12.14
CA SER A 131 1.36 14.50 -13.12
C SER A 131 -0.04 14.16 -13.62
N PHE A 132 -1.04 14.92 -13.17
CA PHE A 132 -2.44 14.75 -13.55
C PHE A 132 -2.72 15.49 -14.87
N ARG A 133 -2.68 14.76 -15.98
CA ARG A 133 -2.93 15.29 -17.33
C ARG A 133 -4.39 15.06 -17.71
N TRP A 134 -5.27 15.85 -17.12
CA TRP A 134 -6.73 15.76 -17.31
C TRP A 134 -7.15 15.77 -18.77
N GLY A 135 -6.59 16.68 -19.59
CA GLY A 135 -6.90 16.77 -21.02
C GLY A 135 -6.53 15.51 -21.83
N GLU A 136 -5.59 14.72 -21.33
CA GLU A 136 -5.16 13.46 -21.95
C GLU A 136 -5.76 12.21 -21.27
N LYS A 137 -6.53 12.38 -20.18
CA LYS A 137 -7.05 11.31 -19.32
C LYS A 137 -5.93 10.37 -18.83
N LYS A 138 -4.79 10.94 -18.42
CA LYS A 138 -3.61 10.19 -17.97
C LYS A 138 -3.06 10.73 -16.67
N ILE A 139 -2.50 9.83 -15.87
CA ILE A 139 -1.65 10.17 -14.73
C ILE A 139 -0.24 9.70 -15.06
N GLY A 140 0.73 10.62 -15.04
CA GLY A 140 2.15 10.29 -15.13
C GLY A 140 2.72 10.06 -13.74
N ILE A 141 3.60 9.06 -13.61
CA ILE A 141 4.25 8.70 -12.35
C ILE A 141 5.76 8.66 -12.60
N ALA A 142 6.55 9.29 -11.74
CA ALA A 142 8.01 9.21 -11.78
C ALA A 142 8.57 9.12 -10.36
N GLU A 143 9.67 8.40 -10.17
CA GLU A 143 10.42 8.41 -8.92
C GLU A 143 11.17 9.74 -8.76
N LEU A 144 11.18 10.28 -7.54
CA LEU A 144 11.99 11.44 -7.17
C LEU A 144 13.44 11.02 -6.93
N LYS A 145 14.39 11.89 -7.27
CA LYS A 145 15.82 11.71 -7.02
C LYS A 145 16.21 12.20 -5.64
#